data_AF-A0A2A2JCV7-F1
#
_entry.id   AF-A0A2A2JCV7-F1
#
_cell.length_a   1.000
_cell.length_b   1.000
_cell.length_c   1.000
_cell.angle_alpha   90.00
_cell.angle_beta   90.00
_cell.angle_gamma   90.00
#
_symmetry.space_group_name_H-M   'P 1'
#
loop_
_entity.id
_entity.type
_entity.pdbx_description
1 polymer ?
#
loop_
_entity_poly.entity_id
_entity_poly.type
_entity_poly.pdbx_seq_one_letter_code
_entity_poly.pdbx_strand_id
1 'polypeptide(L)'
;MLDVYGDPNVTGKIGTDVQDGKCTWPAVRAMQKLQQNKTNDLETFKNSFGKPDAESIETVKKIYAQLKLREEFGRFEKYMNDGIMESVRNLPEDLQPLSSFFEGTLHHLMDRKK
;
A
#
# COMPACT_ATOMS: atom_id res chain seq x y z
N MET A 1 0.62 -3.93 0.15
CA MET A 1 -0.49 -3.80 1.13
C MET A 1 -1.21 -5.13 1.29
N LEU A 2 -1.70 -5.73 0.21
CA LEU A 2 -2.30 -7.06 0.21
C LEU A 2 -1.39 -8.16 0.79
N ASP A 3 -0.12 -8.21 0.41
CA ASP A 3 0.80 -9.23 0.96
C ASP A 3 1.24 -8.95 2.41
N VAL A 4 0.91 -7.79 2.99
CA VAL A 4 1.26 -7.46 4.38
C VAL A 4 0.03 -7.48 5.29
N TYR A 5 -1.14 -7.10 4.75
CA TYR A 5 -2.39 -6.88 5.48
C TYR A 5 -3.60 -7.61 4.90
N GLY A 6 -3.44 -8.27 3.75
CA GLY A 6 -4.48 -9.07 3.13
C GLY A 6 -4.68 -10.36 3.92
N ASP A 7 -5.94 -10.76 4.04
CA ASP A 7 -6.30 -12.02 4.65
C ASP A 7 -5.87 -13.17 3.71
N PRO A 8 -5.00 -14.10 4.14
CA PRO A 8 -4.60 -15.25 3.32
C PRO A 8 -5.78 -16.05 2.76
N ASN A 9 -6.94 -16.05 3.45
CA ASN A 9 -8.15 -16.73 2.99
C ASN A 9 -8.81 -16.01 1.81
N VAL A 10 -8.55 -14.71 1.63
CA VAL A 10 -9.07 -13.90 0.52
C VAL A 10 -8.03 -13.79 -0.60
N THR A 11 -6.77 -13.60 -0.24
CA THR A 11 -5.66 -13.45 -1.22
C THR A 11 -5.21 -14.78 -1.82
N GLY A 12 -5.56 -15.91 -1.19
CA GLY A 12 -5.13 -17.25 -1.61
C GLY A 12 -3.64 -17.54 -1.42
N LYS A 13 -2.90 -16.62 -0.77
CA LYS A 13 -1.47 -16.76 -0.50
C LYS A 13 -1.08 -16.10 0.81
N ILE A 14 -0.13 -16.72 1.51
CA ILE A 14 0.57 -16.07 2.63
C ILE A 14 1.51 -15.05 2.02
N GLY A 15 1.34 -13.78 2.35
CA GLY A 15 2.18 -12.72 1.80
C GLY A 15 3.60 -12.77 2.34
N THR A 16 4.58 -12.66 1.43
CA THR A 16 6.00 -12.89 1.71
C THR A 16 6.86 -11.63 1.57
N ASP A 17 6.25 -10.47 1.35
CA ASP A 17 6.99 -9.25 1.01
C ASP A 17 8.01 -8.82 2.08
N VAL A 18 7.68 -9.01 3.36
CA VAL A 18 8.56 -8.64 4.48
C VAL A 18 9.77 -9.57 4.59
N GLN A 19 9.52 -10.88 4.54
CA GLN A 19 10.56 -11.92 4.64
C GLN A 19 11.45 -11.98 3.41
N ASP A 20 10.92 -11.66 2.24
CA ASP A 20 11.67 -11.58 0.98
C ASP A 20 12.42 -10.24 0.83
N GLY A 21 12.20 -9.29 1.74
CA GLY A 21 12.83 -7.97 1.70
C GLY A 21 12.43 -7.15 0.47
N LYS A 22 11.22 -7.36 -0.06
CA LYS A 22 10.79 -6.73 -1.31
C LYS A 22 10.63 -5.23 -1.15
N CYS A 23 11.08 -4.49 -2.15
CA CYS A 23 10.91 -3.04 -2.23
C CYS A 23 9.44 -2.69 -2.53
N THR A 24 8.63 -2.64 -1.48
CA THR A 24 7.20 -2.36 -1.56
C THR A 24 6.86 -0.99 -0.99
N TRP A 25 5.69 -0.45 -1.36
CA TRP A 25 5.21 0.84 -0.84
C TRP A 25 5.30 0.96 0.69
N PRO A 26 4.81 0.01 1.53
CA PRO A 26 4.91 0.13 2.97
C PRO A 26 6.37 0.09 3.47
N ALA A 27 7.26 -0.66 2.82
CA ALA A 27 8.66 -0.71 3.19
C ALA A 27 9.38 0.62 2.94
N VAL A 28 9.23 1.17 1.72
CA VAL A 28 9.81 2.47 1.36
C VAL A 28 9.23 3.58 2.25
N ARG A 29 7.92 3.57 2.47
CA ARG A 29 7.26 4.60 3.28
C ARG A 29 7.64 4.52 4.75
N ALA A 30 7.77 3.31 5.31
CA ALA A 30 8.28 3.12 6.66
C ALA A 30 9.68 3.72 6.83
N MET A 31 10.59 3.38 5.92
CA MET A 31 11.98 3.85 5.96
C MET A 31 12.06 5.38 5.92
N GLN A 32 11.30 6.03 5.04
CA GLN A 32 11.23 7.49 4.96
C GLN A 32 10.79 8.12 6.30
N LYS A 33 9.73 7.60 6.93
CA LYS A 33 9.21 8.15 8.19
C LYS A 33 10.18 7.91 9.35
N LEU A 34 10.79 6.73 9.42
CA LEU A 34 11.77 6.38 10.46
C LEU A 34 13.02 7.26 10.36
N GLN A 35 13.49 7.55 9.14
CA GLN A 35 14.61 8.47 8.91
C GLN A 35 14.27 9.90 9.35
N GLN A 36 13.05 10.38 9.06
CA GLN A 36 12.60 11.72 9.44
C GLN A 36 12.44 11.89 10.96
N ASN A 37 11.94 10.85 11.63
CA ASN A 37 11.62 10.91 13.05
C ASN A 37 12.80 10.58 13.99
N LYS A 38 13.97 10.16 13.46
CA LYS A 38 15.17 9.75 14.22
C LYS A 38 14.86 8.79 15.39
N THR A 39 13.96 7.84 15.16
CA THR A 39 13.56 6.84 16.15
C THR A 39 14.55 5.66 16.19
N ASN A 40 14.72 5.04 17.36
CA ASN A 40 15.47 3.79 17.50
C ASN A 40 14.91 2.66 16.60
N ASP A 41 13.64 2.75 16.23
CA ASP A 41 12.96 1.81 15.34
C ASP A 41 13.58 1.73 13.93
N LEU A 42 14.40 2.71 13.51
CA LEU A 42 15.10 2.64 12.22
C LEU A 42 16.10 1.47 12.18
N GLU A 43 16.88 1.30 13.24
CA GLU A 43 17.86 0.21 13.31
C GLU A 43 17.16 -1.14 13.52
N THR A 44 16.11 -1.17 14.35
CA THR A 44 15.24 -2.34 14.49
C THR A 44 14.65 -2.76 13.14
N PHE A 45 14.14 -1.81 12.36
CA PHE A 45 13.57 -2.06 11.04
C PHE A 45 14.61 -2.62 10.07
N LYS A 46 15.80 -2.01 9.96
CA LYS A 46 16.89 -2.51 9.10
C LYS A 46 17.34 -3.91 9.49
N ASN A 47 17.40 -4.20 10.79
CA ASN A 47 17.83 -5.49 11.29
C ASN A 47 16.77 -6.59 11.16
N SER A 48 15.50 -6.24 10.94
CA SER A 48 14.39 -7.20 10.87
C SER A 48 13.84 -7.38 9.44
N PHE A 49 13.93 -6.35 8.60
CA PHE A 49 13.38 -6.41 7.25
C PHE A 49 14.19 -7.35 6.33
N GLY A 50 13.50 -8.19 5.56
CA GLY A 50 14.14 -9.19 4.68
C GLY A 50 14.63 -10.44 5.39
N LYS A 51 14.17 -10.68 6.62
CA LYS A 51 14.45 -11.92 7.34
C LYS A 51 13.21 -12.82 7.43
N PRO A 52 13.37 -14.14 7.24
CA PRO A 52 12.26 -15.08 7.25
C PRO A 52 11.80 -15.51 8.65
N ASP A 53 12.48 -15.09 9.72
CA ASP A 53 12.08 -15.46 11.08
C ASP A 53 10.79 -14.72 11.50
N ALA A 54 9.93 -15.44 12.21
CA ALA A 54 8.61 -14.94 12.61
C ALA A 54 8.70 -13.68 13.50
N GLU A 55 9.73 -13.59 14.35
CA GLU A 55 9.95 -12.46 15.24
C GLU A 55 10.28 -11.17 14.45
N SER A 56 11.17 -11.27 13.45
CA SER A 56 11.49 -10.15 12.56
C SER A 56 10.29 -9.70 11.74
N ILE A 57 9.50 -10.66 11.22
CA ILE A 57 8.27 -10.35 10.47
C ILE A 57 7.26 -9.62 11.37
N GLU A 58 7.03 -10.12 12.59
CA GLU A 58 6.13 -9.50 13.56
C GLU A 58 6.60 -8.09 13.96
N THR A 59 7.92 -7.93 14.16
CA THR A 59 8.53 -6.64 14.48
C THR A 59 8.31 -5.62 13.37
N VAL A 60 8.53 -6.00 12.11
CA VAL A 60 8.24 -5.13 10.95
C VAL A 60 6.75 -4.78 10.88
N LYS A 61 5.85 -5.75 11.11
CA LYS A 61 4.40 -5.51 11.13
C LYS A 61 3.99 -4.54 12.25
N LYS A 62 4.59 -4.65 13.44
CA LYS A 62 4.38 -3.71 14.56
C LYS A 62 4.82 -2.30 14.19
N ILE A 63 6.00 -2.15 13.59
CA ILE A 63 6.50 -0.85 13.12
C ILE A 63 5.54 -0.24 12.09
N TYR A 64 5.06 -1.04 11.12
CA TYR A 64 4.09 -0.54 10.15
C TYR A 64 2.77 -0.09 10.78
N ALA A 65 2.28 -0.80 11.79
CA ALA A 65 1.07 -0.43 12.53
C ALA A 65 1.28 0.86 13.34
N GLN A 66 2.41 0.99 14.04
CA GLN A 66 2.79 2.21 14.78
C GLN A 66 2.86 3.43 13.86
N LEU A 67 3.42 3.26 12.67
CA LEU A 67 3.51 4.31 11.64
C LEU A 67 2.18 4.60 10.93
N LYS A 68 1.11 3.85 11.25
CA LYS A 68 -0.24 3.99 10.66
C LYS A 68 -0.21 3.95 9.13
N LEU A 69 0.60 3.05 8.58
CA LEU A 69 0.81 2.95 7.13
C LEU A 69 -0.43 2.48 6.39
N ARG A 70 -1.31 1.71 7.05
CA ARG A 70 -2.57 1.26 6.45
C ARG A 70 -3.52 2.43 6.19
N GLU A 71 -3.68 3.30 7.18
CA GLU A 71 -4.49 4.50 7.10
C GLU A 71 -3.89 5.50 6.11
N GLU A 72 -2.57 5.63 6.09
CA GLU A 72 -1.87 6.49 5.14
C GLU A 72 -2.02 6.00 3.70
N PHE A 73 -1.90 4.69 3.47
CA PHE A 73 -2.17 4.12 2.16
C PHE A 73 -3.64 4.34 1.74
N GLY A 74 -4.60 4.18 2.65
CA GLY A 74 -6.01 4.46 2.35
C GLY A 74 -6.25 5.91 1.93
N ARG A 75 -5.57 6.87 2.55
CA ARG A 75 -5.61 8.28 2.11
C ARG A 75 -4.97 8.48 0.74
N PHE A 76 -3.83 7.84 0.50
CA PHE A 76 -3.15 7.88 -0.80
C PHE A 76 -4.02 7.27 -1.92
N GLU A 77 -4.64 6.11 -1.67
CA GLU A 77 -5.54 5.42 -2.61
C GLU A 77 -6.74 6.31 -2.97
N LYS A 78 -7.36 6.94 -1.96
CA LYS A 78 -8.44 7.91 -2.19
C LYS A 78 -7.97 9.13 -2.99
N TYR A 79 -6.85 9.73 -2.61
CA TYR A 79 -6.29 10.90 -3.30
C TYR A 79 -6.02 10.62 -4.78
N MET A 80 -5.38 9.47 -5.07
CA MET A 80 -5.12 9.05 -6.45
C MET A 80 -6.42 8.81 -7.21
N ASN A 81 -7.40 8.17 -6.59
CA ASN A 81 -8.70 7.94 -7.21
C ASN A 81 -9.41 9.25 -7.56
N ASP A 82 -9.49 10.18 -6.61
CA ASP A 82 -10.18 11.45 -6.80
C ASP A 82 -9.53 12.23 -7.96
N GLY A 83 -8.20 12.21 -8.08
CA GLY A 83 -7.48 12.82 -9.20
C GLY A 83 -7.71 12.14 -10.55
N ILE A 84 -7.82 10.80 -10.58
CA ILE A 84 -8.16 10.06 -11.80
C ILE A 84 -9.60 10.38 -12.22
N MET A 85 -10.56 10.38 -11.28
CA MET A 85 -11.96 10.74 -11.55
C MET A 85 -12.07 12.17 -12.10
N GLU A 86 -11.32 13.12 -11.54
CA GLU A 86 -11.25 14.48 -12.06
C GLU A 86 -10.69 14.51 -13.50
N SER A 87 -9.64 13.73 -13.77
CA SER A 87 -9.07 13.60 -15.11
C SER A 87 -10.06 13.02 -16.12
N VAL A 88 -10.86 12.04 -15.71
CA VAL A 88 -11.93 11.44 -16.55
C VAL A 88 -13.05 12.45 -16.84
N ARG A 89 -13.45 13.25 -15.84
CA ARG A 89 -14.46 14.31 -16.03
C ARG A 89 -13.99 15.41 -16.97
N ASN A 90 -12.70 15.72 -16.94
CA ASN A 90 -12.07 16.76 -17.76
C ASN A 90 -11.57 16.25 -19.12
N LEU A 91 -12.05 15.10 -19.60
CA LEU A 91 -11.71 14.60 -20.92
C LEU A 91 -12.15 15.59 -22.03
N PRO A 92 -11.39 15.67 -23.14
CA PRO A 92 -11.80 16.38 -24.35
C PRO A 92 -13.20 15.95 -24.84
N GLU A 93 -13.94 16.86 -25.48
CA GLU A 93 -15.33 16.63 -25.90
C GLU A 93 -15.50 15.43 -26.84
N ASP A 94 -14.53 15.20 -27.71
CA ASP A 94 -14.45 14.05 -28.62
C ASP A 94 -14.23 12.71 -27.89
N LEU A 95 -13.69 12.74 -26.67
CA LEU A 95 -13.44 11.57 -25.82
C LEU A 95 -14.46 11.42 -24.68
N GLN A 96 -15.35 12.40 -24.47
CA GLN A 96 -16.38 12.35 -23.44
C GLN A 96 -17.27 11.10 -23.49
N PRO A 97 -17.63 10.50 -24.65
CA PRO A 97 -18.39 9.25 -24.67
C PRO A 97 -17.70 8.08 -23.95
N LEU A 98 -16.37 8.12 -23.80
CA LEU A 98 -15.59 7.07 -23.12
C LEU A 98 -15.52 7.25 -21.60
N SER A 99 -15.95 8.38 -21.05
CA SER A 99 -15.91 8.67 -19.61
C SER A 99 -16.54 7.54 -18.79
N SER A 100 -17.75 7.11 -19.16
CA SER A 100 -18.47 6.01 -18.51
C SER A 100 -17.69 4.69 -18.45
N PHE A 101 -16.91 4.38 -19.49
CA PHE A 101 -16.06 3.18 -19.53
C PHE A 101 -14.90 3.31 -18.53
N PHE A 102 -14.25 4.48 -18.47
CA PHE A 102 -13.17 4.72 -17.51
C PHE A 102 -13.67 4.75 -16.07
N GLU A 103 -14.81 5.38 -15.81
CA GLU A 103 -15.44 5.39 -14.48
C GLU A 103 -15.81 3.96 -14.03
N GLY A 104 -16.39 3.15 -14.91
CA GLY A 104 -16.69 1.75 -14.61
C GLY A 104 -15.44 0.92 -14.32
N THR A 105 -14.39 1.10 -15.15
CA THR A 105 -13.10 0.42 -14.93
C THR A 105 -12.47 0.83 -13.60
N LEU A 106 -12.50 2.11 -13.26
CA LEU A 106 -11.93 2.61 -12.01
C LEU A 106 -12.69 2.08 -10.79
N HIS A 107 -14.01 2.06 -10.82
CA HIS A 107 -14.82 1.42 -9.77
C HIS A 107 -14.43 -0.05 -9.58
N HIS A 108 -14.27 -0.83 -10.65
CA HIS A 108 -13.84 -2.23 -10.54
C HIS A 108 -12.42 -2.39 -9.97
N LEU A 109 -11.51 -1.47 -10.27
CA LEU A 109 -10.16 -1.47 -9.71
C LEU A 109 -10.14 -1.13 -8.22
N MET A 110 -11.06 -0.28 -7.77
CA MET A 110 -11.19 0.12 -6.37
C MET A 110 -11.94 -0.90 -5.51
N ASP A 111 -13.04 -1.45 -6.03
CA ASP A 111 -13.88 -2.44 -5.35
C ASP A 111 -13.30 -3.86 -5.45
N ARG A 112 -12.09 -4.02 -5.97
CA ARG A 112 -11.35 -5.28 -5.90
C ARG A 112 -11.24 -5.67 -4.42
N LYS A 113 -12.10 -6.60 -3.99
CA LYS A 113 -12.05 -7.20 -2.67
C LYS A 113 -10.63 -7.74 -2.49
N LYS A 114 -9.95 -7.14 -1.52
CA LYS A 114 -8.58 -7.44 -1.15
C LYS A 114 -8.52 -8.77 -0.41
#